data_AF-A0A5N7Z8N8-F1
#
_entry.id   AF-A0A5N7Z8N8-F1
#
_cell.length_a   1.000
_cell.length_b   1.000
_cell.length_c   1.000
_cell.angle_alpha   90.00
_cell.angle_beta   90.00
_cell.angle_gamma   90.00
#
_symmetry.space_group_name_H-M   'P 1'
#
loop_
_entity.id
_entity.type
_entity.pdbx_description
1 polymer ?
#
loop_
_entity_poly.entity_id
_entity_poly.type
_entity_poly.pdbx_seq_one_letter_code
_entity_poly.pdbx_strand_id
1 'polypeptide(L)'
;MLGGNWFFSGLKDGIYRFFLRNEKAVSLLKNGLCTYKLNDNKFMNIENALFNIQRIQILQSKFNPETTNLISNDYAYAWSVLMYPLLESSELHSQYQDQFTIKKEEVDIITEFADKEWLNKKYYSFYDYEDMFVRDKNSSIKTERFHLIAIFRYMFLRDAFDNRFWETLLENGNYPIEAFSITKEFDIYELSLT
;
A
#
# COMPACT_ATOMS: atom_id res chain seq x y z
N MET A 1 -37.01 -7.01 32.55
CA MET A 1 -36.77 -5.69 31.92
C MET A 1 -35.28 -5.39 32.04
N LEU A 2 -34.63 -5.15 30.88
CA LEU A 2 -33.37 -4.40 30.60
C LEU A 2 -32.12 -4.83 31.40
N GLY A 3 -31.10 -5.49 30.83
CA GLY A 3 -30.08 -4.95 29.88
C GLY A 3 -28.77 -4.72 30.67
N GLY A 4 -27.53 -4.95 30.26
CA GLY A 4 -26.86 -5.45 29.06
C GLY A 4 -25.34 -5.37 29.29
N ASN A 5 -24.61 -6.29 28.64
CA ASN A 5 -23.19 -6.31 28.24
C ASN A 5 -22.00 -6.35 29.22
N TRP A 6 -21.24 -7.42 28.99
CA TRP A 6 -19.91 -7.84 29.39
C TRP A 6 -18.80 -7.02 28.72
N PHE A 7 -17.58 -6.99 29.29
CA PHE A 7 -16.35 -7.25 28.54
C PHE A 7 -15.15 -7.60 29.46
N PHE A 8 -14.32 -8.51 28.97
CA PHE A 8 -13.32 -9.30 29.68
C PHE A 8 -12.02 -8.57 30.04
N SER A 9 -11.43 -9.08 31.12
CA SER A 9 -10.10 -8.82 31.67
C SER A 9 -8.96 -9.51 30.92
N GLY A 10 -7.77 -8.89 30.92
CA GLY A 10 -6.52 -9.63 31.18
C GLY A 10 -5.40 -9.46 30.15
N LEU A 11 -4.22 -9.06 30.68
CA LEU A 11 -2.86 -9.06 30.08
C LEU A 11 -2.40 -7.79 29.34
N LYS A 12 -2.16 -6.70 30.08
CA LYS A 12 -1.17 -5.66 29.74
C LYS A 12 -0.42 -5.12 30.97
N ASP A 13 0.18 -6.00 31.79
CA ASP A 13 0.85 -5.62 33.06
C ASP A 13 2.39 -5.56 33.01
N GLY A 14 3.02 -5.50 31.82
CA GLY A 14 4.48 -5.60 31.71
C GLY A 14 5.27 -4.28 31.59
N ILE A 15 4.69 -3.20 31.05
CA ILE A 15 5.50 -2.07 30.53
C ILE A 15 5.25 -0.74 31.29
N TYR A 16 4.19 -0.63 32.09
CA TYR A 16 3.89 0.62 32.81
C TYR A 16 4.65 0.83 34.13
N ARG A 17 5.48 -0.14 34.58
CA ARG A 17 6.18 -0.05 35.88
C ARG A 17 7.60 0.49 35.85
N PHE A 18 8.08 1.01 34.71
CA PHE A 18 9.42 1.64 34.68
C PHE A 18 9.41 3.16 34.92
N PHE A 19 8.25 3.83 34.84
CA PHE A 19 8.20 5.30 34.84
C PHE A 19 7.72 5.97 36.13
N LEU A 20 7.42 5.24 37.21
CA LEU A 20 6.86 5.81 38.46
C LEU A 20 7.81 5.74 39.67
N ARG A 21 9.13 5.93 39.47
CA ARG A 21 10.10 5.96 40.57
C ARG A 21 10.92 7.25 40.71
N ASN A 22 10.48 8.33 40.07
CA ASN A 22 11.13 9.63 40.21
C ASN A 22 10.09 10.73 40.49
N GLU A 23 9.66 10.86 41.75
CA GLU A 23 8.74 11.92 42.17
C GLU A 23 9.29 13.34 41.95
N LYS A 24 10.61 13.48 41.74
CA LYS A 24 11.22 14.75 41.31
C LYS A 24 10.98 15.12 39.84
N ALA A 25 10.64 14.17 38.97
CA ALA A 25 10.33 14.46 37.56
C ALA A 25 8.88 14.98 37.40
N VAL A 26 7.97 14.56 38.28
CA VAL A 26 6.55 14.95 38.23
C VAL A 26 6.33 16.39 38.72
N SER A 27 7.15 16.89 39.65
CA SER A 27 7.06 18.28 40.12
C SER A 27 7.60 19.31 39.11
N LEU A 28 8.53 18.90 38.25
CA LEU A 28 9.08 19.75 37.18
C LEU A 28 8.11 19.91 35.99
N LEU A 29 7.20 18.95 35.78
CA LEU A 29 6.18 19.04 34.72
C LEU A 29 4.99 19.93 35.07
N LYS A 30 4.74 20.23 36.35
CA LYS A 30 3.57 21.02 36.79
C LYS A 30 3.79 22.54 36.84
N ASN A 31 5.04 23.03 36.90
CA ASN A 31 5.35 24.45 37.09
C ASN A 31 6.05 25.13 35.91
N GLY A 32 6.02 24.51 34.73
CA GLY A 32 6.67 25.06 33.54
C GLY A 32 6.24 24.31 32.29
N LEU A 33 4.94 24.28 32.01
CA LEU A 33 4.44 23.82 30.71
C LEU A 33 4.82 24.85 29.64
N CYS A 34 6.07 24.77 29.20
CA CYS A 34 6.42 25.09 27.84
C CYS A 34 5.59 24.13 26.97
N THR A 35 4.46 24.61 26.47
CA THR A 35 3.75 23.95 25.39
C THR A 35 4.66 24.03 24.18
N TYR A 36 5.53 23.03 24.01
CA TYR A 36 6.14 22.78 22.71
C TYR A 36 4.98 22.41 21.80
N LYS A 37 4.45 23.42 21.08
CA LYS A 37 3.75 23.21 19.83
C LYS A 37 4.74 22.50 18.92
N LEU A 38 4.72 21.17 18.95
CA LEU A 38 5.40 20.37 17.96
C LEU A 38 4.73 20.72 16.63
N ASN A 39 5.45 21.46 15.77
CA ASN A 39 4.97 21.79 14.44
C ASN A 39 4.56 20.50 13.72
N ASP A 40 3.41 20.52 13.04
CA ASP A 40 2.86 19.38 12.29
C ASP A 40 3.89 18.78 11.30
N ASN A 41 4.79 19.62 10.77
CA ASN A 41 5.94 19.21 9.94
C ASN A 41 6.89 18.19 10.60
N LYS A 42 6.97 18.13 11.93
CA LYS A 42 7.86 17.20 12.64
C LYS A 42 7.25 15.80 12.78
N PHE A 43 5.93 15.70 12.97
CA PHE A 43 5.23 14.41 13.01
C PHE A 43 5.20 13.74 11.63
N MET A 44 4.93 14.53 10.59
CA MET A 44 5.03 14.09 9.18
C MET A 44 6.40 13.44 8.88
N ASN A 45 7.49 13.95 9.46
CA ASN A 45 8.83 13.38 9.27
C ASN A 45 9.05 12.05 10.03
N ILE A 46 8.40 11.83 11.17
CA ILE A 46 8.55 10.58 11.94
C ILE A 46 7.74 9.45 11.28
N GLU A 47 6.51 9.72 10.86
CA GLU A 47 5.67 8.72 10.20
C GLU A 47 6.28 8.26 8.87
N ASN A 48 6.79 9.19 8.07
CA ASN A 48 7.53 8.86 6.84
C ASN A 48 8.80 8.04 7.12
N ALA A 49 9.52 8.34 8.21
CA ALA A 49 10.68 7.55 8.60
C ALA A 49 10.28 6.12 9.03
N LEU A 50 9.21 5.96 9.80
CA LEU A 50 8.70 4.65 10.22
C LEU A 50 8.20 3.83 9.03
N PHE A 51 7.45 4.47 8.12
CA PHE A 51 7.01 3.86 6.87
C PHE A 51 8.20 3.36 6.04
N ASN A 52 9.25 4.18 5.89
CA ASN A 52 10.45 3.79 5.16
C ASN A 52 11.21 2.65 5.83
N ILE A 53 11.29 2.63 7.17
CA ILE A 53 11.87 1.50 7.91
C ILE A 53 11.07 0.22 7.64
N GLN A 54 9.74 0.29 7.71
CA GLN A 54 8.86 -0.85 7.43
C GLN A 54 9.02 -1.35 5.99
N ARG A 55 9.06 -0.44 5.01
CA ARG A 55 9.31 -0.74 3.60
C ARG A 55 10.63 -1.49 3.43
N ILE A 56 11.72 -0.97 4.01
CA ILE A 56 13.04 -1.60 3.93
C ILE A 56 13.00 -3.01 4.54
N GLN A 57 12.35 -3.20 5.69
CA GLN A 57 12.24 -4.52 6.35
C GLN A 57 11.49 -5.53 5.49
N ILE A 58 10.38 -5.13 4.86
CA ILE A 58 9.60 -5.99 3.97
C ILE A 58 10.44 -6.39 2.76
N LEU A 59 11.10 -5.42 2.11
CA LEU A 59 11.91 -5.68 0.92
C LEU A 59 13.15 -6.52 1.25
N GLN A 60 13.84 -6.26 2.36
CA GLN A 60 14.96 -7.10 2.83
C GLN A 60 14.52 -8.53 3.12
N SER A 61 13.33 -8.72 3.70
CA SER A 61 12.76 -10.05 3.93
C SER A 61 12.51 -10.78 2.61
N LYS A 62 12.15 -10.05 1.55
CA LYS A 62 12.02 -10.62 0.21
C LYS A 62 13.37 -11.02 -0.40
N PHE A 63 14.41 -10.18 -0.22
CA PHE A 63 15.78 -10.43 -0.70
C PHE A 63 16.47 -11.63 -0.04
N ASN A 64 16.16 -11.92 1.22
CA ASN A 64 16.80 -13.01 1.94
C ASN A 64 16.21 -14.38 1.52
N PRO A 65 17.04 -15.32 1.00
CA PRO A 65 16.57 -16.65 0.57
C PRO A 65 15.81 -17.44 1.63
N GLU A 66 16.13 -17.25 2.92
CA GLU A 66 15.50 -17.97 4.03
C GLU A 66 14.08 -17.46 4.33
N THR A 67 13.77 -16.22 3.95
CA THR A 67 12.49 -15.55 4.25
C THR A 67 11.72 -15.13 3.00
N THR A 68 12.27 -15.36 1.80
CA THR A 68 11.70 -14.89 0.53
C THR A 68 10.28 -15.40 0.26
N ASN A 69 9.95 -16.59 0.76
CA ASN A 69 8.64 -17.23 0.60
C ASN A 69 7.58 -16.67 1.57
N LEU A 70 7.98 -15.90 2.58
CA LEU A 70 7.05 -15.29 3.54
C LEU A 70 6.36 -14.05 2.97
N ILE A 71 6.95 -13.44 1.95
CA ILE A 71 6.47 -12.23 1.31
C ILE A 71 6.14 -12.57 -0.15
N SER A 72 4.87 -12.42 -0.53
CA SER A 72 4.45 -12.67 -1.91
C SER A 72 5.06 -11.62 -2.87
N ASN A 73 5.18 -11.99 -4.14
CA ASN A 73 5.80 -11.14 -5.16
C ASN A 73 5.01 -9.83 -5.37
N ASP A 74 3.68 -9.95 -5.45
CA ASP A 74 2.75 -8.83 -5.56
C ASP A 74 2.85 -7.87 -4.37
N TYR A 75 2.97 -8.39 -3.15
CA TYR A 75 3.11 -7.56 -1.95
C TYR A 75 4.46 -6.83 -1.90
N ALA A 76 5.57 -7.53 -2.19
CA ALA A 76 6.88 -6.89 -2.28
C ALA A 76 6.91 -5.81 -3.37
N TYR A 77 6.31 -6.10 -4.53
CA TYR A 77 6.19 -5.17 -5.63
C TYR A 77 5.43 -3.91 -5.22
N ALA A 78 4.25 -4.05 -4.60
CA ALA A 78 3.44 -2.92 -4.12
C ALA A 78 4.23 -1.99 -3.20
N TRP A 79 4.97 -2.53 -2.23
CA TRP A 79 5.84 -1.74 -1.35
C TRP A 79 7.02 -1.09 -2.06
N SER A 80 7.56 -1.72 -3.10
CA SER A 80 8.67 -1.15 -3.88
C SER A 80 8.26 0.09 -4.66
N VAL A 81 7.04 0.09 -5.24
CA VAL A 81 6.49 1.18 -6.05
C VAL A 81 5.59 2.14 -5.28
N LEU A 82 5.55 2.02 -3.94
CA LEU A 82 4.73 2.86 -3.05
C LEU A 82 3.24 2.83 -3.40
N MET A 83 2.72 1.64 -3.70
CA MET A 83 1.30 1.37 -3.96
C MET A 83 0.64 0.67 -2.79
N TYR A 84 -0.58 1.08 -2.45
CA TYR A 84 -1.37 0.44 -1.42
C TYR A 84 -1.70 -1.03 -1.81
N PRO A 85 -1.26 -2.03 -1.02
CA PRO A 85 -1.42 -3.45 -1.36
C PRO A 85 -2.83 -3.96 -1.00
N LEU A 86 -3.83 -3.63 -1.84
CA LEU A 86 -5.25 -3.87 -1.57
C LEU A 86 -5.62 -5.36 -1.31
N LEU A 87 -4.90 -6.31 -1.93
CA LEU A 87 -5.23 -7.73 -1.89
C LEU A 87 -4.64 -8.47 -0.69
N GLU A 88 -3.88 -7.78 0.16
CA GLU A 88 -3.31 -8.31 1.38
C GLU A 88 -4.07 -7.75 2.60
N SER A 89 -4.50 -8.61 3.51
CA SER A 89 -5.15 -8.16 4.76
C SER A 89 -4.10 -8.10 5.87
N SER A 90 -3.37 -6.98 5.97
CA SER A 90 -2.33 -6.80 6.99
C SER A 90 -2.42 -5.43 7.67
N GLU A 91 -2.31 -5.43 9.00
CA GLU A 91 -2.23 -4.19 9.78
C GLU A 91 -0.96 -3.37 9.46
N LEU A 92 0.06 -4.00 8.86
CA LEU A 92 1.34 -3.36 8.58
C LEU A 92 1.23 -2.20 7.61
N HIS A 93 0.44 -2.32 6.54
CA HIS A 93 0.25 -1.25 5.55
C HIS A 93 -0.96 -0.37 5.85
N SER A 94 -1.96 -0.87 6.58
CA SER A 94 -3.19 -0.10 6.85
C SER A 94 -2.93 1.15 7.68
N GLN A 95 -1.98 1.10 8.62
CA GLN A 95 -1.54 2.25 9.42
C GLN A 95 -0.80 3.32 8.62
N TYR A 96 -0.36 3.02 7.39
CA TYR A 96 0.42 3.91 6.54
C TYR A 96 -0.28 4.27 5.21
N GLN A 97 -1.61 4.23 5.18
CA GLN A 97 -2.39 4.50 3.96
C GLN A 97 -2.03 5.86 3.31
N ASP A 98 -1.67 6.86 4.11
CA ASP A 98 -1.40 8.22 3.66
C ASP A 98 0.00 8.36 3.03
N GLN A 99 0.92 7.44 3.31
CA GLN A 99 2.30 7.45 2.83
C GLN A 99 2.47 6.81 1.44
N PHE A 100 1.51 6.00 0.99
CA PHE A 100 1.52 5.45 -0.36
C PHE A 100 1.26 6.53 -1.41
N THR A 101 1.99 6.49 -2.52
CA THR A 101 1.80 7.40 -3.66
C THR A 101 0.59 6.97 -4.48
N ILE A 102 0.46 5.67 -4.77
CA ILE A 102 -0.70 5.09 -5.45
C ILE A 102 -1.70 4.70 -4.36
N LYS A 103 -2.80 5.46 -4.29
CA LYS A 103 -3.74 5.43 -3.16
C LYS A 103 -4.67 4.22 -3.20
N LYS A 104 -5.19 3.84 -2.05
CA LYS A 104 -6.15 2.73 -1.93
C LYS A 104 -7.34 2.92 -2.87
N GLU A 105 -7.93 4.12 -2.89
CA GLU A 105 -9.11 4.39 -3.72
C GLU A 105 -8.82 4.23 -5.22
N GLU A 106 -7.62 4.58 -5.64
CA GLU A 106 -7.19 4.44 -7.03
C GLU A 106 -7.03 2.97 -7.44
N VAL A 107 -6.32 2.18 -6.61
CA VAL A 107 -6.19 0.73 -6.82
C VAL A 107 -7.55 0.06 -6.85
N ASP A 108 -8.41 0.39 -5.88
CA ASP A 108 -9.75 -0.20 -5.73
C ASP A 108 -10.63 0.08 -6.96
N ILE A 109 -10.77 1.34 -7.37
CA ILE A 109 -11.63 1.73 -8.50
C ILE A 109 -11.16 1.10 -9.82
N ILE A 110 -9.86 1.12 -10.09
CA ILE A 110 -9.31 0.56 -11.35
C ILE A 110 -9.48 -0.96 -11.37
N THR A 111 -9.17 -1.64 -10.26
CA THR A 111 -9.25 -3.11 -10.19
C THR A 111 -10.69 -3.60 -10.18
N GLU A 112 -11.60 -2.93 -9.47
CA GLU A 112 -13.04 -3.24 -9.48
C GLU A 112 -13.64 -3.08 -10.88
N PHE A 113 -13.28 -2.01 -11.59
CA PHE A 113 -13.73 -1.82 -12.97
C PHE A 113 -13.20 -2.92 -13.90
N ALA A 114 -11.90 -3.24 -13.80
CA ALA A 114 -11.29 -4.29 -14.62
C ALA A 114 -11.92 -5.66 -14.34
N ASP A 115 -12.13 -6.02 -13.08
CA ASP A 115 -12.77 -7.26 -12.66
C ASP A 115 -14.21 -7.36 -13.19
N LYS A 116 -15.01 -6.31 -12.99
CA LYS A 116 -16.39 -6.26 -13.47
C LYS A 116 -16.48 -6.44 -14.99
N GLU A 117 -15.64 -5.75 -15.75
CA GLU A 117 -15.67 -5.84 -17.21
C GLU A 117 -15.14 -7.19 -17.72
N TRP A 118 -14.11 -7.72 -17.07
CA TRP A 118 -13.59 -9.06 -17.33
C TRP A 118 -14.68 -10.14 -17.11
N LEU A 119 -15.42 -10.07 -16.00
CA LEU A 119 -16.58 -10.94 -15.72
C LEU A 119 -17.67 -10.82 -16.79
N ASN A 120 -17.82 -9.63 -17.39
CA ASN A 120 -18.74 -9.38 -18.51
C ASN A 120 -18.15 -9.78 -19.88
N LYS A 121 -16.97 -10.40 -19.93
CA LYS A 121 -16.23 -10.77 -21.16
C LYS A 121 -15.95 -9.58 -22.08
N LYS A 122 -15.78 -8.40 -21.48
CA LYS A 122 -15.33 -7.19 -22.16
C LYS A 122 -13.87 -6.96 -21.80
N TYR A 123 -13.07 -6.72 -22.82
CA TYR A 123 -11.63 -6.57 -22.70
C TYR A 123 -11.24 -5.26 -23.35
N TYR A 124 -10.28 -4.59 -22.75
CA TYR A 124 -9.84 -3.25 -23.12
C TYR A 124 -8.32 -3.25 -23.27
N SER A 125 -7.83 -2.46 -24.21
CA SER A 125 -6.41 -2.21 -24.36
C SER A 125 -5.89 -1.29 -23.26
N PHE A 126 -4.57 -1.20 -23.09
CA PHE A 126 -3.98 -0.24 -22.16
C PHE A 126 -4.43 1.20 -22.46
N TYR A 127 -4.50 1.59 -23.73
CA TYR A 127 -4.94 2.94 -24.08
C TYR A 127 -6.40 3.22 -23.78
N ASP A 128 -7.28 2.21 -23.84
CA ASP A 128 -8.67 2.37 -23.41
C ASP A 128 -8.75 2.70 -21.91
N TYR A 129 -7.99 1.97 -21.07
CA TYR A 129 -7.89 2.27 -19.64
C TYR A 129 -7.25 3.65 -19.39
N GLU A 130 -6.20 4.00 -20.15
CA GLU A 130 -5.58 5.32 -20.05
C GLU A 130 -6.58 6.43 -20.41
N ASP A 131 -7.38 6.25 -21.46
CA ASP A 131 -8.40 7.21 -21.85
C ASP A 131 -9.47 7.37 -20.77
N MET A 132 -9.91 6.28 -20.13
CA MET A 132 -10.94 6.30 -19.08
C MET A 132 -10.46 6.90 -17.74
N PHE A 133 -9.23 6.59 -17.33
CA PHE A 133 -8.76 6.92 -15.99
C PHE A 133 -7.76 8.08 -15.96
N VAL A 134 -6.91 8.22 -16.98
CA VAL A 134 -5.85 9.24 -17.02
C VAL A 134 -6.28 10.46 -17.82
N ARG A 135 -6.93 10.28 -18.98
CA ARG A 135 -7.22 11.39 -19.92
C ARG A 135 -8.63 11.96 -19.80
N ASP A 136 -9.61 11.17 -19.32
CA ASP A 136 -10.96 11.67 -19.12
C ASP A 136 -11.02 12.70 -17.98
N LYS A 137 -11.42 13.92 -18.31
CA LYS A 137 -11.60 15.03 -17.35
C LYS A 137 -12.72 14.76 -16.35
N ASN A 138 -13.63 13.84 -16.67
CA ASN A 138 -14.74 13.43 -15.80
C ASN A 138 -14.44 12.16 -15.00
N SER A 139 -13.20 11.64 -15.07
CA SER A 139 -12.83 10.47 -14.28
C SER A 139 -13.04 10.72 -12.78
N SER A 140 -13.54 9.70 -12.08
CA SER A 140 -13.81 9.77 -10.64
C SER A 140 -12.53 9.82 -9.79
N ILE A 141 -11.39 9.49 -10.39
CA ILE A 141 -10.07 9.48 -9.77
C ILE A 141 -9.08 10.31 -10.57
N LYS A 142 -8.02 10.75 -9.91
CA LYS A 142 -6.84 11.30 -10.59
C LYS A 142 -5.75 10.23 -10.57
N THR A 143 -5.46 9.66 -11.73
CA THR A 143 -4.38 8.69 -11.91
C THR A 143 -3.38 9.19 -12.94
N GLU A 144 -2.23 8.53 -12.99
CA GLU A 144 -1.20 8.75 -13.99
C GLU A 144 -0.90 7.44 -14.72
N ARG A 145 -0.36 7.52 -15.94
CA ARG A 145 0.03 6.34 -16.72
C ARG A 145 0.85 5.33 -15.92
N PHE A 146 1.82 5.82 -15.14
CA PHE A 146 2.70 4.94 -14.38
C PHE A 146 1.98 4.22 -13.23
N HIS A 147 0.94 4.85 -12.64
CA HIS A 147 0.09 4.20 -11.64
C HIS A 147 -0.69 3.04 -12.29
N LEU A 148 -1.25 3.28 -13.48
CA LEU A 148 -1.98 2.26 -14.22
C LEU A 148 -1.09 1.04 -14.56
N ILE A 149 0.15 1.28 -15.00
CA ILE A 149 1.14 0.22 -15.23
C ILE A 149 1.42 -0.54 -13.93
N ALA A 150 1.63 0.16 -12.82
CA ALA A 150 1.91 -0.46 -11.53
C ALA A 150 0.73 -1.32 -11.02
N ILE A 151 -0.49 -0.81 -11.13
CA ILE A 151 -1.70 -1.53 -10.72
C ILE A 151 -1.88 -2.79 -11.56
N PHE A 152 -1.75 -2.72 -12.88
CA PHE A 152 -1.87 -3.92 -13.71
C PHE A 152 -0.74 -4.93 -13.48
N ARG A 153 0.50 -4.46 -13.28
CA ARG A 153 1.61 -5.35 -12.90
C ARG A 153 1.32 -6.06 -11.58
N TYR A 154 0.79 -5.35 -10.58
CA TYR A 154 0.38 -5.92 -9.30
C TYR A 154 -0.68 -7.02 -9.47
N MET A 155 -1.71 -6.77 -10.29
CA MET A 155 -2.74 -7.75 -10.61
C MET A 155 -2.20 -8.96 -11.37
N PHE A 156 -1.24 -8.76 -12.28
CA PHE A 156 -0.57 -9.85 -12.99
C PHE A 156 0.23 -10.74 -12.04
N LEU A 157 0.99 -10.14 -11.12
CA LEU A 157 1.77 -10.88 -10.11
C LEU A 157 0.90 -11.69 -9.14
N ARG A 158 -0.39 -11.34 -9.02
CA ARG A 158 -1.38 -12.07 -8.24
C ARG A 158 -2.13 -13.14 -9.04
N ASP A 159 -1.86 -13.28 -10.34
CA ASP A 159 -2.59 -14.18 -11.24
C ASP A 159 -4.10 -13.87 -11.28
N ALA A 160 -4.45 -12.58 -11.32
CA ALA A 160 -5.84 -12.13 -11.13
C ALA A 160 -6.75 -12.33 -12.36
N PHE A 161 -6.19 -12.34 -13.58
CA PHE A 161 -6.96 -12.42 -14.83
C PHE A 161 -6.41 -13.48 -15.79
N ASP A 162 -7.24 -13.91 -16.74
CA ASP A 162 -6.86 -14.89 -17.75
C ASP A 162 -5.93 -14.31 -18.85
N ASN A 163 -5.33 -15.20 -19.64
CA ASN A 163 -4.44 -14.81 -20.74
C ASN A 163 -5.12 -13.88 -21.76
N ARG A 164 -6.43 -14.04 -21.99
CA ARG A 164 -7.15 -13.21 -22.97
C ARG A 164 -7.22 -11.75 -22.52
N PHE A 165 -7.40 -11.52 -21.22
CA PHE A 165 -7.30 -10.19 -20.63
C PHE A 165 -5.94 -9.57 -20.91
N TRP A 166 -4.86 -10.28 -20.57
CA TRP A 166 -3.49 -9.76 -20.72
C TRP A 166 -3.08 -9.54 -22.18
N GLU A 167 -3.45 -10.45 -23.08
CA GLU A 167 -3.23 -10.32 -24.52
C GLU A 167 -3.97 -9.11 -25.11
N THR A 168 -5.18 -8.82 -24.64
CA THR A 168 -5.94 -7.65 -25.11
C THR A 168 -5.37 -6.36 -24.52
N LEU A 169 -5.03 -6.36 -23.22
CA LEU A 169 -4.44 -5.21 -22.54
C LEU A 169 -3.15 -4.76 -23.24
N LEU A 170 -2.33 -5.72 -23.67
CA LEU A 170 -1.04 -5.50 -24.33
C LEU A 170 -1.09 -5.86 -25.82
N GLU A 171 -2.20 -5.57 -26.50
CA GLU A 171 -2.33 -5.81 -27.93
C GLU A 171 -1.28 -4.99 -28.71
N ASN A 172 -0.60 -5.64 -29.67
CA ASN A 172 0.50 -5.03 -30.41
C ASN A 172 0.10 -3.69 -31.04
N GLY A 173 0.83 -2.63 -30.69
CA GLY A 173 0.59 -1.27 -31.18
C GLY A 173 -0.46 -0.48 -30.38
N ASN A 174 -1.03 -1.07 -29.32
CA ASN A 174 -2.11 -0.47 -28.52
C ASN A 174 -1.74 -0.27 -27.04
N TYR A 175 -0.44 -0.08 -26.75
CA TYR A 175 0.09 0.25 -25.43
C TYR A 175 1.42 1.01 -25.54
N PRO A 176 1.80 1.83 -24.53
CA PRO A 176 3.10 2.49 -24.47
C PRO A 176 4.20 1.49 -24.09
N ILE A 177 5.42 1.66 -24.58
CA ILE A 177 6.49 0.66 -24.46
C ILE A 177 6.79 0.22 -23.01
N GLU A 178 6.58 1.11 -22.04
CA GLU A 178 6.75 0.85 -20.61
C GLU A 178 5.77 -0.20 -20.07
N ALA A 179 4.55 -0.28 -20.64
CA ALA A 179 3.52 -1.24 -20.25
C ALA A 179 3.88 -2.69 -20.63
N PHE A 180 4.89 -2.91 -21.48
CA PHE A 180 5.45 -4.25 -21.72
C PHE A 180 5.97 -4.92 -20.45
N SER A 181 6.27 -4.14 -19.41
CA SER A 181 6.69 -4.68 -18.11
C SER A 181 5.57 -5.33 -17.31
N ILE A 182 4.29 -5.12 -17.64
CA ILE A 182 3.16 -5.61 -16.84
C ILE A 182 3.17 -7.14 -16.69
N THR A 183 3.37 -7.87 -17.79
CA THR A 183 3.29 -9.33 -17.84
C THR A 183 4.64 -10.04 -17.68
N LYS A 184 5.68 -9.31 -17.29
CA LYS A 184 6.98 -9.94 -16.97
C LYS A 184 6.88 -10.69 -15.65
N GLU A 185 7.54 -11.85 -15.59
CA GLU A 185 7.77 -12.55 -14.33
C GLU A 185 8.42 -11.62 -13.30
N PHE A 186 8.17 -11.88 -12.03
CA PHE A 186 8.77 -11.11 -10.95
C PHE A 186 10.27 -11.33 -10.91
N ASP A 187 11.04 -10.25 -10.99
CA ASP A 187 12.48 -10.26 -10.78
C ASP A 187 12.83 -9.51 -9.50
N ILE A 188 13.54 -10.16 -8.59
CA ILE A 188 13.94 -9.56 -7.32
C ILE A 188 14.81 -8.32 -7.50
N TYR A 189 15.54 -8.22 -8.61
CA TYR A 189 16.39 -7.07 -8.92
C TYR A 189 15.61 -5.84 -9.39
N GLU A 190 14.30 -5.96 -9.64
CA GLU A 190 13.44 -4.81 -9.94
C GLU A 190 13.02 -4.06 -8.68
N LEU A 191 13.17 -4.67 -7.50
CA LEU A 191 12.86 -4.03 -6.23
C LEU A 191 13.86 -2.92 -5.94
N SER A 192 13.37 -1.68 -5.88
CA SER A 192 14.18 -0.55 -5.47
C SER A 192 14.00 -0.22 -3.98
N LEU A 193 15.12 0.07 -3.31
CA LEU A 193 15.16 0.65 -1.96
C LEU A 193 15.34 2.18 -2.00
N THR A 194 15.48 2.78 -3.18
CA THR A 194 15.56 4.24 -3.34
C THR A 194 14.24 4.93 -2.99
#